data_AF-A0A2H0XZG2-F1
#
_entry.id   AF-A0A2H0XZG2-F1
#
_cell.length_a   1.000
_cell.length_b   1.000
_cell.length_c   1.000
_cell.angle_alpha   90.00
_cell.angle_beta   90.00
_cell.angle_gamma   90.00
#
_symmetry.space_group_name_H-M   'P 1'
#
loop_
_entity.id
_entity.type
_entity.pdbx_description
1 polymer ?
#
loop_
_entity_poly.entity_id
_entity_poly.type
_entity_poly.pdbx_seq_one_letter_code
_entity_poly.pdbx_strand_id
1 'polypeptide(L)'
;MKITFILPGFIKIPVGGVKVVNEYANRLSDHGHEVTLIYPIQINTGNPIYFIRKKISSIFDRLQHVSDDLYYIPKPSVSVMVIQQIISKYIPFGDAVIAVGWQTAEAVASLPPEHGRKFYLLQSFETYFFPKKRILATYHLPLKKIAVSKWIMDEMEKIGENCLGPLGNAVHHEEFYLESPQSERRNDVMMVYHPNKIKGAKDGIEVLKMAK
;
A
#
# COMPACT_ATOMS: atom_id res chain seq x y z
N MET A 1 -15.31 11.45 -12.27
CA MET A 1 -14.02 12.11 -11.90
C MET A 1 -12.87 11.26 -12.41
N LYS A 2 -11.72 11.88 -12.67
CA LYS A 2 -10.44 11.25 -13.02
C LYS A 2 -9.57 11.12 -11.77
N ILE A 3 -9.31 9.89 -11.34
CA ILE A 3 -8.68 9.57 -10.05
C ILE A 3 -7.43 8.73 -10.31
N THR A 4 -6.28 9.17 -9.83
CA THR A 4 -5.01 8.47 -10.00
C THR A 4 -4.45 7.98 -8.66
N PHE A 5 -4.17 6.69 -8.54
CA PHE A 5 -3.43 6.11 -7.42
C PHE A 5 -1.98 5.85 -7.84
N ILE A 6 -1.02 6.38 -7.08
CA ILE A 6 0.40 6.12 -7.30
C ILE A 6 0.88 5.10 -6.26
N LEU A 7 1.14 3.87 -6.70
CA LEU A 7 1.57 2.76 -5.86
C LEU A 7 3.07 2.83 -5.53
N PRO A 8 3.53 2.19 -4.44
CA PRO A 8 4.93 2.17 -4.02
C PRO A 8 5.74 1.15 -4.85
N GLY A 9 5.54 1.16 -6.17
CA GLY A 9 6.30 0.40 -7.15
C GLY A 9 5.55 -0.71 -7.84
N PHE A 10 6.18 -1.27 -8.87
CA PHE A 10 5.70 -2.49 -9.52
C PHE A 10 5.77 -3.68 -8.57
N ILE A 11 4.61 -4.27 -8.25
CA ILE A 11 4.47 -5.29 -7.19
C ILE A 11 3.97 -6.59 -7.80
N LYS A 12 4.86 -7.60 -7.79
CA LYS A 12 4.65 -8.95 -8.33
C LYS A 12 4.27 -9.99 -7.26
N ILE A 13 4.14 -9.55 -6.01
CA ILE A 13 3.92 -10.42 -4.85
C ILE A 13 2.64 -10.00 -4.11
N PRO A 14 2.01 -10.91 -3.32
CA PRO A 14 0.86 -10.56 -2.53
C PRO A 14 1.20 -9.51 -1.47
N VAL A 15 0.66 -8.31 -1.62
CA VAL A 15 0.76 -7.24 -0.63
C VAL A 15 -0.64 -6.74 -0.27
N GLY A 16 -1.02 -6.84 1.00
CA GLY A 16 -2.36 -6.50 1.46
C GLY A 16 -2.79 -5.07 1.09
N GLY A 17 -1.90 -4.09 1.27
CA GLY A 17 -2.25 -2.70 0.94
C GLY A 17 -2.40 -2.41 -0.56
N VAL A 18 -1.82 -3.24 -1.43
CA VAL A 18 -2.03 -3.15 -2.88
C VAL A 18 -3.37 -3.76 -3.26
N LYS A 19 -3.75 -4.88 -2.61
CA LYS A 19 -5.06 -5.51 -2.80
C LYS A 19 -6.19 -4.54 -2.48
N VAL A 20 -6.09 -3.84 -1.34
CA VAL A 20 -7.09 -2.84 -0.92
C VAL A 20 -7.20 -1.70 -1.94
N VAL A 21 -6.08 -1.19 -2.45
CA VAL A 21 -6.09 -0.13 -3.48
C VAL A 21 -6.69 -0.61 -4.80
N ASN A 22 -6.41 -1.86 -5.21
CA ASN A 22 -7.07 -2.46 -6.37
C ASN A 22 -8.59 -2.53 -6.17
N GLU A 23 -9.05 -2.91 -4.99
CA GLU A 23 -10.48 -2.95 -4.67
C GLU A 23 -11.12 -1.55 -4.68
N TYR A 24 -10.43 -0.53 -4.14
CA TYR A 24 -10.88 0.87 -4.26
C TYR A 24 -10.99 1.29 -5.72
N ALA A 25 -9.99 0.95 -6.55
CA ALA A 25 -10.03 1.30 -7.96
C ALA A 25 -11.18 0.64 -8.72
N ASN A 26 -11.40 -0.66 -8.48
CA ASN A 26 -12.52 -1.40 -9.05
C ASN A 26 -13.86 -0.78 -8.66
N ARG A 27 -14.09 -0.54 -7.35
CA ARG A 27 -15.35 0.04 -6.88
C ARG A 27 -15.58 1.47 -7.36
N LEU A 28 -14.54 2.31 -7.38
CA LEU A 28 -14.63 3.66 -7.95
C LEU A 28 -14.97 3.60 -9.44
N SER A 29 -14.37 2.67 -10.17
CA SER A 29 -14.71 2.46 -11.58
C SER A 29 -16.16 2.02 -11.77
N ASP A 30 -16.66 1.09 -10.93
CA ASP A 30 -18.07 0.66 -10.95
C ASP A 30 -19.04 1.83 -10.66
N HIS A 31 -18.59 2.87 -9.95
CA HIS A 31 -19.35 4.10 -9.70
C HIS A 31 -19.16 5.17 -10.79
N GLY A 32 -18.60 4.80 -11.95
CA GLY A 32 -18.45 5.69 -13.12
C GLY A 32 -17.26 6.65 -13.05
N HIS A 33 -16.28 6.42 -12.18
CA HIS A 33 -15.05 7.18 -12.17
C HIS A 33 -14.02 6.61 -13.16
N GLU A 34 -13.25 7.49 -13.80
CA GLU A 34 -12.07 7.11 -14.57
C GLU A 34 -10.91 6.93 -13.59
N VAL A 35 -10.45 5.68 -13.41
CA VAL A 35 -9.42 5.35 -12.42
C VAL A 35 -8.15 4.86 -13.09
N THR A 36 -7.01 5.39 -12.66
CA THR A 36 -5.68 4.96 -13.11
C THR A 36 -4.84 4.49 -11.93
N LEU A 37 -4.34 3.26 -12.01
CA LEU A 37 -3.29 2.74 -11.14
C LEU A 37 -1.92 2.92 -11.78
N ILE A 38 -1.03 3.64 -11.10
CA ILE A 38 0.32 3.93 -11.58
C ILE A 38 1.36 3.19 -10.75
N TYR A 39 2.22 2.44 -11.44
CA TYR A 39 3.31 1.66 -10.87
C TYR A 39 4.66 2.24 -11.33
N PRO A 40 5.36 3.02 -10.48
CA PRO A 40 6.68 3.55 -10.82
C PRO A 40 7.76 2.47 -10.74
N ILE A 41 8.69 2.48 -11.70
CA ILE A 41 9.87 1.60 -11.68
C ILE A 41 10.89 2.13 -10.67
N GLN A 42 11.16 3.43 -10.70
CA GLN A 42 12.08 4.11 -9.79
C GLN A 42 11.34 4.75 -8.63
N ILE A 43 11.80 4.45 -7.43
CA ILE A 43 11.29 5.01 -6.19
C ILE A 43 12.46 5.50 -5.36
N ASN A 44 12.39 6.76 -4.95
CA ASN A 44 13.37 7.32 -4.05
C ASN A 44 13.07 6.88 -2.62
N THR A 45 13.66 5.77 -2.19
CA THR A 45 13.62 5.29 -0.80
C THR A 45 14.70 5.92 0.08
N GLY A 46 15.61 6.72 -0.48
CA GLY A 46 16.74 7.31 0.26
C GLY A 46 17.76 6.29 0.74
N ASN A 47 17.60 5.03 0.34
CA ASN A 47 18.53 3.95 0.63
C ASN A 47 19.16 3.48 -0.69
N PRO A 48 20.43 3.83 -0.98
CA PRO A 48 21.08 3.43 -2.24
C PRO A 48 21.18 1.91 -2.41
N ILE A 49 21.22 1.15 -1.31
CA ILE A 49 21.26 -0.32 -1.33
C ILE A 49 19.94 -0.91 -1.87
N TYR A 50 18.82 -0.18 -1.76
CA TYR A 50 17.53 -0.62 -2.27
C TYR A 50 17.58 -0.88 -3.79
N PHE A 51 18.20 0.02 -4.56
CA PHE A 51 18.33 -0.15 -6.01
C PHE A 51 19.19 -1.36 -6.37
N ILE A 52 20.28 -1.58 -5.64
CA ILE A 52 21.16 -2.74 -5.83
C ILE A 52 20.39 -4.03 -5.56
N ARG A 53 19.68 -4.12 -4.43
CA ARG A 53 18.84 -5.28 -4.07
C ARG A 53 17.74 -5.53 -5.10
N LYS A 54 17.07 -4.49 -5.57
CA LYS A 54 16.03 -4.61 -6.61
C LYS A 54 16.60 -5.15 -7.92
N LYS A 55 17.79 -4.69 -8.31
CA LYS A 55 18.50 -5.19 -9.51
C LYS A 55 18.88 -6.67 -9.35
N ILE A 56 19.44 -7.05 -8.21
CA ILE A 56 19.77 -8.45 -7.91
C ILE A 56 18.51 -9.32 -7.93
N SER A 57 17.43 -8.87 -7.28
CA SER A 57 16.13 -9.58 -7.30
C SER A 57 15.63 -9.77 -8.72
N SER A 58 15.67 -8.73 -9.56
CA SER A 58 15.20 -8.84 -10.96
C SER A 58 16.00 -9.83 -11.80
N ILE A 59 17.30 -9.99 -11.52
CA ILE A 59 18.14 -11.01 -12.17
C ILE A 59 17.72 -12.40 -11.70
N PHE A 60 17.50 -12.57 -10.41
CA PHE A 60 17.05 -13.84 -9.83
C PHE A 60 15.65 -14.23 -10.33
N ASP A 61 14.72 -13.28 -10.38
CA ASP A 61 13.37 -13.47 -10.90
C ASP A 61 13.40 -13.94 -12.37
N ARG A 62 14.29 -13.35 -13.19
CA ARG A 62 14.49 -13.75 -14.59
C ARG A 62 15.07 -15.16 -14.71
N LEU A 63 16.01 -15.53 -13.84
CA LEU A 63 16.58 -16.89 -13.80
C LEU A 63 15.56 -17.94 -13.35
N GLN A 64 14.63 -17.56 -12.46
CA GLN A 64 13.57 -18.42 -11.94
C GLN A 64 12.27 -18.36 -12.76
N HIS A 65 12.28 -17.68 -13.91
CA HIS A 65 11.10 -17.49 -14.78
C HIS A 65 9.86 -16.98 -14.03
N VAL A 66 10.06 -16.12 -13.02
CA VAL A 66 8.97 -15.47 -12.29
C VAL A 66 8.21 -14.55 -13.25
N SER A 67 6.87 -14.62 -13.24
CA SER A 67 6.03 -13.80 -14.11
C SER A 67 6.36 -12.30 -13.99
N ASP A 68 6.26 -11.60 -15.13
CA ASP A 68 6.38 -10.15 -15.21
C ASP A 68 5.05 -9.43 -14.94
N ASP A 69 3.97 -10.17 -14.67
CA ASP A 69 2.64 -9.63 -14.43
C ASP A 69 2.48 -9.04 -13.01
N LEU A 70 1.51 -8.14 -12.89
CA LEU A 70 1.05 -7.69 -11.57
C LEU A 70 0.39 -8.85 -10.84
N TYR A 71 0.63 -8.94 -9.52
CA TYR A 71 -0.03 -9.97 -8.71
C TYR A 71 -1.55 -9.75 -8.61
N TYR A 72 -1.98 -8.49 -8.52
CA TYR A 72 -3.39 -8.11 -8.55
C TYR A 72 -3.69 -7.42 -9.87
N ILE A 73 -4.60 -8.00 -10.64
CA ILE A 73 -5.07 -7.45 -11.91
C ILE A 73 -6.42 -6.76 -11.63
N PRO A 74 -6.56 -5.45 -11.83
CA PRO A 74 -7.83 -4.76 -11.64
C PRO A 74 -8.79 -5.09 -12.79
N LYS A 75 -10.07 -4.69 -12.65
CA LYS A 75 -11.07 -4.81 -13.72
C LYS A 75 -10.61 -4.11 -15.00
N PRO A 76 -11.02 -4.55 -16.20
CA PRO A 76 -10.66 -3.91 -17.47
C PRO A 76 -11.03 -2.42 -17.58
N SER A 77 -11.99 -1.95 -16.79
CA SER A 77 -12.41 -0.55 -16.72
C SER A 77 -11.44 0.35 -15.94
N VAL A 78 -10.44 -0.23 -15.27
CA VAL A 78 -9.37 0.50 -14.56
C VAL A 78 -8.13 0.55 -15.43
N SER A 79 -7.62 1.76 -15.68
CA SER A 79 -6.37 1.94 -16.43
C SER A 79 -5.16 1.58 -15.56
N VAL A 80 -4.18 0.88 -16.14
CA VAL A 80 -2.93 0.54 -15.48
C VAL A 80 -1.77 1.13 -16.27
N MET A 81 -0.90 1.88 -15.60
CA MET A 81 0.30 2.47 -16.21
C MET A 81 1.55 2.08 -15.42
N VAL A 82 2.60 1.70 -16.15
CA VAL A 82 3.95 1.55 -15.59
C VAL A 82 4.77 2.73 -16.09
N ILE A 83 5.38 3.47 -15.16
CA ILE A 83 6.13 4.69 -15.48
C ILE A 83 7.55 4.62 -14.93
N GLN A 84 8.48 5.36 -15.53
CA GLN A 84 9.87 5.34 -15.06
C GLN A 84 10.00 5.92 -13.65
N GLN A 85 9.43 7.10 -13.42
CA GLN A 85 9.51 7.85 -12.17
C GLN A 85 8.28 8.74 -12.01
N ILE A 86 7.99 9.17 -10.78
CA ILE A 86 6.83 10.03 -10.49
C ILE A 86 7.19 11.48 -10.83
N ILE A 87 6.89 11.91 -12.06
CA ILE A 87 7.00 13.30 -12.51
C ILE A 87 5.79 13.66 -13.38
N SER A 88 5.43 14.95 -13.39
CA SER A 88 4.25 15.49 -14.08
C SER A 88 4.05 14.95 -15.49
N LYS A 89 5.11 14.89 -16.31
CA LYS A 89 5.07 14.35 -17.69
C LYS A 89 4.44 12.95 -17.81
N TYR A 90 4.56 12.10 -16.79
CA TYR A 90 4.06 10.73 -16.82
C TYR A 90 2.75 10.53 -16.07
N ILE A 91 2.24 11.55 -15.39
CA ILE A 91 1.00 11.48 -14.61
C ILE A 91 -0.12 12.10 -15.45
N PRO A 92 -1.28 11.44 -15.64
CA PRO A 92 -2.39 12.02 -16.38
C PRO A 92 -2.95 13.25 -15.68
N PHE A 93 -3.59 14.13 -16.43
CA PHE A 93 -4.41 15.20 -15.86
C PHE A 93 -5.64 14.58 -15.18
N GLY A 94 -6.09 15.19 -14.08
CA GLY A 94 -7.21 14.64 -13.33
C GLY A 94 -7.72 15.49 -12.19
N ASP A 95 -8.70 14.95 -11.48
CA ASP A 95 -9.39 15.62 -10.37
C ASP A 95 -8.74 15.32 -9.02
N ALA A 96 -8.11 14.14 -8.88
CA ALA A 96 -7.46 13.68 -7.67
C ALA A 96 -6.26 12.77 -7.96
N VAL A 97 -5.19 12.96 -7.17
CA VAL A 97 -4.01 12.09 -7.14
C VAL A 97 -3.72 11.64 -5.72
N ILE A 98 -3.59 10.33 -5.53
CA ILE A 98 -3.45 9.69 -4.22
C ILE A 98 -2.09 9.02 -4.13
N ALA A 99 -1.27 9.49 -3.19
CA ALA A 99 -0.05 8.80 -2.78
C ALA A 99 -0.41 7.53 -1.98
N VAL A 100 0.16 6.39 -2.39
CA VAL A 100 0.08 5.13 -1.64
C VAL A 100 1.48 4.76 -1.15
N GLY A 101 1.64 4.67 0.17
CA GLY A 101 2.94 4.44 0.83
C GLY A 101 3.81 5.69 0.89
N TRP A 102 4.64 5.81 1.94
CA TRP A 102 5.50 6.98 2.15
C TRP A 102 6.43 7.30 0.99
N GLN A 103 6.82 6.30 0.22
CA GLN A 103 7.78 6.47 -0.86
C GLN A 103 7.25 7.30 -2.04
N THR A 104 5.92 7.45 -2.15
CA THR A 104 5.27 8.20 -3.23
C THR A 104 4.84 9.61 -2.79
N ALA A 105 4.74 9.84 -1.48
CA ALA A 105 4.15 11.05 -0.90
C ALA A 105 4.88 12.34 -1.31
N GLU A 106 6.21 12.36 -1.24
CA GLU A 106 7.00 13.56 -1.61
C GLU A 106 6.80 13.94 -3.07
N ALA A 107 6.83 12.95 -3.98
CA ALA A 107 6.67 13.20 -5.40
C ALA A 107 5.23 13.61 -5.75
N VAL A 108 4.22 13.04 -5.09
CA VAL A 108 2.83 13.48 -5.25
C VAL A 108 2.65 14.91 -4.76
N ALA A 109 3.25 15.27 -3.61
CA ALA A 109 3.17 16.61 -3.04
C ALA A 109 3.72 17.70 -4.00
N SER A 110 4.73 17.36 -4.80
CA SER A 110 5.35 18.28 -5.76
C SER A 110 4.67 18.33 -7.13
N LEU A 111 3.67 17.49 -7.39
CA LEU A 111 2.96 17.51 -8.68
C LEU A 111 2.25 18.86 -8.93
N PRO A 112 2.22 19.36 -10.17
CA PRO A 112 1.43 20.54 -10.52
C PRO A 112 -0.09 20.35 -10.28
N PRO A 113 -0.86 21.45 -10.15
CA PRO A 113 -2.30 21.40 -9.90
C PRO A 113 -3.13 20.68 -10.98
N GLU A 114 -2.64 20.58 -12.23
CA GLU A 114 -3.32 19.89 -13.34
C GLU A 114 -3.55 18.37 -13.11
N HIS A 115 -2.82 17.76 -12.17
CA HIS A 115 -3.04 16.36 -11.76
C HIS A 115 -4.11 16.23 -10.66
N GLY A 116 -4.70 17.34 -10.25
CA GLY A 116 -5.82 17.38 -9.32
C GLY A 116 -5.42 17.55 -7.85
N ARG A 117 -6.43 17.39 -6.99
CA ARG A 117 -6.27 17.50 -5.54
C ARG A 117 -5.42 16.36 -5.00
N LYS A 118 -4.48 16.67 -4.11
CA LYS A 118 -3.48 15.72 -3.63
C LYS A 118 -3.89 15.09 -2.31
N PHE A 119 -3.86 13.77 -2.27
CA PHE A 119 -4.19 12.97 -1.09
C PHE A 119 -3.06 12.01 -0.74
N TYR A 120 -3.07 11.56 0.51
CA TYR A 120 -2.16 10.53 1.00
C TYR A 120 -2.94 9.46 1.75
N LEU A 121 -2.98 8.25 1.19
CA LEU A 121 -3.62 7.09 1.80
C LEU A 121 -2.65 6.43 2.79
N LEU A 122 -2.97 6.57 4.08
CA LEU A 122 -2.20 6.02 5.19
C LEU A 122 -2.76 4.65 5.58
N GLN A 123 -2.04 3.60 5.19
CA GLN A 123 -2.40 2.20 5.49
C GLN A 123 -1.72 1.67 6.77
N SER A 124 -0.72 2.39 7.28
CA SER A 124 0.01 2.09 8.51
C SER A 124 0.74 3.35 8.99
N PHE A 125 1.20 3.35 10.25
CA PHE A 125 2.19 4.31 10.74
C PHE A 125 3.60 3.73 10.55
N GLU A 126 4.13 3.94 9.35
CA GLU A 126 5.28 3.25 8.73
C GLU A 126 6.65 3.56 9.39
N THR A 127 6.68 4.17 10.57
CA THR A 127 7.91 4.64 11.25
C THR A 127 8.85 3.54 11.73
N TYR A 128 8.41 2.27 11.68
CA TYR A 128 9.23 1.08 11.91
C TYR A 128 10.11 0.73 10.69
N PHE A 129 9.89 1.35 9.54
CA PHE A 129 10.79 1.24 8.38
C PHE A 129 11.92 2.28 8.43
N PHE A 130 12.95 2.04 7.63
CA PHE A 130 14.04 2.98 7.41
C PHE A 130 13.82 3.77 6.10
N PRO A 131 14.05 5.10 6.06
CA PRO A 131 14.55 5.96 7.13
C PRO A 131 13.42 6.67 7.91
N LYS A 132 13.29 6.39 9.21
CA LYS A 132 12.23 6.91 10.09
C LYS A 132 12.04 8.44 10.02
N LYS A 133 13.12 9.22 10.01
CA LYS A 133 13.04 10.69 9.94
C LYS A 133 12.38 11.19 8.67
N ARG A 134 12.70 10.58 7.52
CA ARG A 134 12.09 10.94 6.24
C ARG A 134 10.63 10.54 6.18
N ILE A 135 10.30 9.35 6.71
CA ILE A 135 8.91 8.88 6.81
C ILE A 135 8.07 9.84 7.67
N LEU A 136 8.59 10.26 8.83
CA LEU A 136 7.90 11.27 9.65
C LEU A 136 7.72 12.60 8.89
N ALA A 137 8.71 13.03 8.12
CA ALA A 137 8.60 14.23 7.30
C ALA A 137 7.49 14.11 6.23
N THR A 138 7.21 12.92 5.69
CA THR A 138 6.12 12.76 4.71
C THR A 138 4.75 13.00 5.31
N TYR A 139 4.58 12.77 6.62
CA TYR A 139 3.34 13.07 7.33
C TYR A 139 3.07 14.57 7.49
N HIS A 140 4.09 15.42 7.36
CA HIS A 140 3.93 16.88 7.39
C HIS A 140 3.75 17.51 6.00
N LEU A 141 3.74 16.70 4.93
CA LEU A 141 3.50 17.23 3.58
C LEU A 141 2.08 17.82 3.46
N PRO A 142 1.88 18.81 2.57
CA PRO A 142 0.58 19.46 2.33
C PRO A 142 -0.35 18.56 1.48
N LEU A 143 -0.51 17.31 1.89
CA LEU A 143 -1.40 16.31 1.32
C LEU A 143 -2.60 16.13 2.24
N LYS A 144 -3.79 15.97 1.67
CA LYS A 144 -4.95 15.58 2.47
C LYS A 144 -4.84 14.11 2.84
N LYS A 145 -4.56 13.84 4.12
CA LYS A 145 -4.35 12.48 4.62
C LYS A 145 -5.67 11.74 4.83
N ILE A 146 -5.70 10.47 4.47
CA ILE A 146 -6.82 9.54 4.68
C ILE A 146 -6.27 8.31 5.38
N ALA A 147 -6.70 8.05 6.60
CA ALA A 147 -6.25 6.92 7.43
C ALA A 147 -7.24 5.76 7.36
N VAL A 148 -6.72 4.54 7.22
CA VAL A 148 -7.56 3.33 7.16
C VAL A 148 -8.02 2.81 8.52
N SER A 149 -7.48 3.34 9.62
CA SER A 149 -7.82 2.89 10.97
C SER A 149 -7.69 4.01 12.00
N LYS A 150 -8.44 3.88 13.10
CA LYS A 150 -8.40 4.83 14.23
C LYS A 150 -7.00 4.92 14.84
N TRP A 151 -6.30 3.79 14.96
CA TRP A 151 -4.92 3.76 15.46
C TRP A 151 -3.98 4.69 14.66
N ILE A 152 -4.07 4.70 13.33
CA ILE A 152 -3.25 5.61 12.50
C ILE A 152 -3.63 7.06 12.78
N MET A 153 -4.92 7.36 12.94
CA MET A 153 -5.37 8.71 13.28
C MET A 153 -4.78 9.17 14.61
N ASP A 154 -4.76 8.29 15.62
CA ASP A 154 -4.19 8.59 16.94
C ASP A 154 -2.66 8.82 16.88
N GLU A 155 -1.94 8.07 16.04
CA GLU A 155 -0.51 8.31 15.81
C GLU A 155 -0.23 9.64 15.08
N MET A 156 -1.10 10.03 14.14
CA MET A 156 -1.00 11.32 13.45
C MET A 156 -1.27 12.49 14.40
N GLU A 157 -2.25 12.37 15.30
CA GLU A 157 -2.57 13.38 16.29
C GLU A 157 -1.40 13.64 17.26
N LYS A 158 -0.69 12.58 17.68
CA LYS A 158 0.52 12.69 18.53
C LYS A 158 1.64 13.52 17.90
N ILE A 159 1.71 13.59 16.58
CA ILE A 159 2.69 14.41 15.84
C ILE A 159 2.11 15.75 15.37
N GLY A 160 0.91 16.13 15.84
CA GLY A 160 0.27 17.41 15.52
C GLY A 160 -0.36 17.46 14.12
N GLU A 161 -0.64 16.31 13.51
CA GLU A 161 -1.23 16.21 12.18
C GLU A 161 -2.66 15.65 12.22
N ASN A 162 -3.47 16.07 11.25
CA ASN A 162 -4.85 15.60 11.11
C ASN A 162 -5.01 14.74 9.86
N CYS A 163 -5.95 13.80 9.92
CA CYS A 163 -6.32 12.97 8.77
C CYS A 163 -7.83 12.69 8.76
N LEU A 164 -8.37 12.44 7.56
CA LEU A 164 -9.72 11.94 7.37
C LEU A 164 -9.77 10.44 7.68
N GLY A 165 -10.91 9.94 8.16
CA GLY A 165 -11.12 8.52 8.37
C GLY A 165 -11.95 8.23 9.63
N PRO A 166 -11.97 6.96 10.07
CA PRO A 166 -11.28 5.83 9.47
C PRO A 166 -11.95 5.34 8.18
N LEU A 167 -11.15 5.11 7.13
CA LEU A 167 -11.58 4.37 5.93
C LEU A 167 -11.22 2.88 6.12
N GLY A 168 -12.04 2.18 6.91
CA GLY A 168 -11.80 0.78 7.25
C GLY A 168 -11.69 -0.14 6.03
N ASN A 169 -10.76 -1.09 6.07
CA ASN A 169 -10.66 -2.12 5.04
C ASN A 169 -11.83 -3.13 5.22
N ALA A 170 -12.67 -3.25 4.19
CA ALA A 170 -13.78 -4.21 4.20
C ALA A 170 -13.29 -5.64 3.88
N VAL A 171 -14.04 -6.64 4.35
CA VAL A 171 -13.85 -8.05 4.01
C VAL A 171 -14.73 -8.39 2.81
N HIS A 172 -14.14 -9.02 1.78
CA HIS A 172 -14.88 -9.47 0.61
C HIS A 172 -15.59 -10.79 0.92
N HIS A 173 -16.88 -10.76 1.21
CA HIS A 173 -17.61 -11.95 1.70
C HIS A 173 -17.76 -13.09 0.70
N GLU A 174 -17.57 -12.85 -0.60
CA GLU A 174 -17.53 -13.95 -1.60
C GLU A 174 -16.16 -14.62 -1.67
N GLU A 175 -15.11 -13.95 -1.16
CA GLU A 175 -13.75 -14.51 -1.10
C GLU A 175 -13.48 -15.09 0.30
N PHE A 176 -13.98 -14.44 1.34
CA PHE A 176 -13.80 -14.80 2.73
C PHE A 176 -15.16 -15.12 3.34
N TYR A 177 -15.50 -16.40 3.38
CA TYR A 177 -16.72 -16.93 3.96
C TYR A 177 -16.42 -18.12 4.89
N LEU A 178 -17.41 -18.47 5.70
CA LEU A 178 -17.31 -19.62 6.60
C LEU A 178 -17.66 -20.89 5.82
N GLU A 179 -16.67 -21.78 5.64
CA GLU A 179 -16.92 -23.11 5.05
C GLU A 179 -17.49 -24.10 6.08
N SER A 180 -17.03 -24.03 7.34
CA SER A 180 -17.48 -24.91 8.43
C SER A 180 -17.92 -24.11 9.66
N PRO A 181 -19.04 -24.48 10.32
CA PRO A 181 -19.47 -23.87 11.58
C PRO A 181 -18.41 -23.97 12.67
N GLN A 182 -18.43 -23.06 13.64
CA GLN A 182 -17.47 -23.04 14.73
C GLN A 182 -17.49 -24.34 15.57
N SER A 183 -18.66 -24.94 15.75
CA SER A 183 -18.87 -26.17 16.53
C SER A 183 -18.15 -27.40 15.99
N GLU A 184 -17.76 -27.39 14.72
CA GLU A 184 -17.10 -28.51 14.04
C GLU A 184 -15.58 -28.36 13.98
N ARG A 185 -15.04 -27.24 14.48
CA ARG A 185 -13.61 -26.92 14.39
C ARG A 185 -12.83 -27.56 15.54
N ARG A 186 -11.61 -28.02 15.24
CA ARG A 186 -10.65 -28.48 16.25
C ARG A 186 -10.05 -27.27 16.97
N ASN A 187 -9.41 -27.54 18.12
CA ASN A 187 -8.66 -26.54 18.87
C ASN A 187 -7.31 -26.26 18.19
N ASP A 188 -7.35 -25.68 17.00
CA ASP A 188 -6.17 -25.32 16.23
C ASP A 188 -5.73 -23.89 16.60
N VAL A 189 -4.42 -23.70 16.74
CA VAL A 189 -3.83 -22.36 16.93
C VAL A 189 -3.20 -21.90 15.62
N MET A 190 -3.67 -20.77 15.11
CA MET A 190 -3.10 -20.11 13.92
C MET A 190 -2.43 -18.79 14.33
N MET A 191 -1.21 -18.56 13.84
CA MET A 191 -0.50 -17.30 14.04
C MET A 191 0.14 -16.80 12.74
N VAL A 192 0.26 -15.49 12.59
CA VAL A 192 1.02 -14.88 11.50
C VAL A 192 2.51 -14.99 11.80
N TYR A 193 3.27 -15.59 10.88
CA TYR A 193 4.73 -15.56 10.95
C TYR A 193 5.29 -14.52 9.97
N HIS A 194 6.12 -13.60 10.48
CA HIS A 194 6.87 -12.66 9.67
C HIS A 194 8.11 -12.15 10.43
N PRO A 195 9.28 -11.96 9.77
CA PRO A 195 10.51 -11.53 10.44
C PRO A 195 10.45 -10.15 11.12
N ASN A 196 9.64 -9.23 10.58
CA ASN A 196 9.46 -7.90 11.18
C ASN A 196 8.92 -7.99 12.61
N LYS A 197 9.62 -7.38 13.57
CA LYS A 197 9.29 -7.39 15.00
C LYS A 197 7.85 -6.98 15.31
N ILE A 198 7.29 -6.01 14.58
CA ILE A 198 5.90 -5.53 14.75
C ILE A 198 4.85 -6.63 14.55
N LYS A 199 5.21 -7.74 13.90
CA LYS A 199 4.31 -8.88 13.67
C LYS A 199 4.27 -9.87 14.84
N GLY A 200 5.08 -9.68 15.88
CA GLY A 200 4.98 -10.42 17.14
C GLY A 200 5.28 -11.92 17.04
N ALA A 201 5.89 -12.38 15.94
CA ALA A 201 6.09 -13.81 15.70
C ALA A 201 6.96 -14.48 16.78
N LYS A 202 7.95 -13.76 17.32
CA LYS A 202 8.80 -14.24 18.42
C LYS A 202 7.96 -14.49 19.68
N ASP A 203 7.17 -13.49 20.07
CA ASP A 203 6.33 -13.54 21.27
C ASP A 203 5.29 -14.66 21.15
N GLY A 204 4.67 -14.81 19.97
CA GLY A 204 3.73 -15.89 19.69
C GLY A 204 4.36 -17.29 19.85
N ILE A 205 5.59 -17.48 19.36
CA ILE A 205 6.33 -18.75 19.53
C ILE A 205 6.67 -19.01 21.00
N GLU A 206 7.06 -17.97 21.75
CA GLU A 206 7.37 -18.11 23.18
C GLU A 206 6.14 -18.54 23.98
N VAL A 207 4.98 -17.91 23.74
CA VAL A 207 3.70 -18.29 24.37
C VAL A 207 3.33 -19.74 24.02
N LEU A 208 3.45 -20.13 22.75
CA LEU A 208 3.15 -21.50 22.32
C LEU A 208 4.06 -22.56 22.98
N LYS A 209 5.30 -22.22 23.31
CA LYS A 209 6.20 -23.12 24.06
C LYS A 209 5.78 -23.28 25.52
N MET A 210 5.17 -22.26 26.12
CA MET A 210 4.66 -22.30 27.48
C MET A 210 3.31 -23.02 27.59
N ALA A 211 2.52 -23.02 26.52
CA ALA A 211 1.21 -23.69 26.46
C ALA A 211 1.30 -25.22 26.26
N LYS A 212 2.52 -25.77 26.24
CA LYS A 212 2.77 -27.22 26.26
C LYS A 212 2.72 -27.75 27.69
#